data_AF-A0A8T5NGG0-F1
#
_entry.id   AF-A0A8T5NGG0-F1
#
_cell.length_a   1.000
_cell.length_b   1.000
_cell.length_c   1.000
_cell.angle_alpha   90.00
_cell.angle_beta   90.00
_cell.angle_gamma   90.00
#
_symmetry.space_group_name_H-M   'P 1'
#
loop_
_entity.id
_entity.type
_entity.pdbx_description
1 polymer ?
#
loop_
_entity_poly.entity_id
_entity_poly.type
_entity_poly.pdbx_seq_one_letter_code
_entity_poly.pdbx_strand_id
1 'polypeptide(L)'
;MALRQKEVILIILLCFLSVGGSARSDILFNGTNMYLATGESSTLYQGYILTLKSVSSDGSMWLQLTDNETIVKSEIVYIYGSFVYNKTNKTIISLNVDKVYSGPSEQNLVSFLLYQFNDPEKPFPDNMIIPENTVAPGNNNNPPKTRSSIDPLIWVPGIALVLILIYFVRKLW
;
A
#
# COMPACT_ATOMS: atom_id res chain seq x y z
N MET A 1 -26.71 -46.33 11.16
CA MET A 1 -26.26 -46.14 9.75
C MET A 1 -24.90 -45.45 9.82
N ALA A 2 -23.81 -46.22 9.80
CA ALA A 2 -22.46 -45.69 10.03
C ALA A 2 -21.92 -45.07 8.74
N LEU A 3 -21.56 -43.79 8.78
CA LEU A 3 -20.94 -43.09 7.67
C LEU A 3 -19.58 -43.74 7.40
N ARG A 4 -19.36 -44.25 6.19
CA ARG A 4 -18.12 -44.96 5.87
C ARG A 4 -16.96 -43.96 5.94
N GLN A 5 -15.85 -44.36 6.55
CA GLN A 5 -14.62 -43.56 6.75
C GLN A 5 -14.18 -42.76 5.50
N LYS A 6 -14.47 -43.28 4.32
CA LYS A 6 -14.19 -42.67 3.01
C LYS A 6 -14.98 -41.37 2.75
N GLU A 7 -16.22 -41.28 3.24
CA GLU A 7 -17.06 -40.08 3.09
C GLU A 7 -16.67 -38.98 4.08
N VAL A 8 -16.20 -39.36 5.27
CA VAL A 8 -15.64 -38.42 6.26
C VAL A 8 -14.38 -37.74 5.71
N ILE A 9 -13.51 -38.49 5.03
CA ILE A 9 -12.29 -37.95 4.41
C ILE A 9 -12.63 -36.96 3.29
N LEU A 10 -13.65 -37.25 2.48
CA LEU A 10 -14.08 -36.37 1.39
C LEU A 10 -14.64 -35.04 1.91
N ILE A 11 -15.42 -35.08 2.99
CA ILE A 11 -15.99 -33.89 3.65
C ILE A 11 -14.87 -33.03 4.28
N ILE A 12 -13.88 -33.66 4.92
CA ILE A 12 -12.72 -32.94 5.48
C ILE A 12 -11.90 -32.27 4.38
N LEU A 13 -11.71 -32.92 3.22
CA LEU A 13 -10.96 -32.35 2.10
C LEU A 13 -11.68 -31.14 1.46
N LEU A 14 -13.01 -31.17 1.41
CA LEU A 14 -13.85 -30.07 0.91
C LEU A 14 -13.82 -28.83 1.82
N CYS A 15 -13.63 -29.00 3.13
CA CYS A 15 -13.51 -27.88 4.08
C CYS A 15 -12.20 -27.09 3.95
N PHE A 16 -11.13 -27.68 3.39
CA PHE A 16 -9.85 -26.99 3.21
C PHE A 16 -9.79 -26.11 1.95
N LEU A 17 -10.82 -26.12 1.09
CA LEU A 17 -10.81 -25.39 -0.18
C LEU A 17 -11.42 -23.97 -0.12
N SER A 18 -11.89 -23.50 1.04
CA SER A 18 -12.58 -22.20 1.14
C SER A 18 -11.96 -21.21 2.12
N VAL A 19 -10.63 -21.05 2.09
CA VAL A 19 -10.02 -19.79 2.59
C VAL A 19 -9.48 -19.02 1.40
N GLY A 20 -10.40 -18.58 0.53
CA GLY A 20 -10.16 -17.49 -0.39
C GLY A 20 -10.16 -16.17 0.38
N GLY A 21 -9.15 -15.96 1.23
CA GLY A 21 -8.89 -14.66 1.80
C GLY A 21 -8.48 -13.72 0.66
N SER A 22 -9.33 -12.77 0.31
CA SER A 22 -8.94 -11.68 -0.58
C SER A 22 -7.83 -10.90 0.12
N ALA A 23 -6.59 -11.12 -0.28
CA ALA A 23 -5.44 -10.41 0.26
C ALA A 23 -5.56 -8.94 -0.15
N ARG A 24 -6.04 -8.10 0.78
CA ARG A 24 -6.14 -6.66 0.58
C ARG A 24 -4.71 -6.10 0.52
N SER A 25 -4.46 -5.20 -0.44
CA SER A 25 -3.15 -4.55 -0.62
C SER A 25 -2.66 -3.92 0.68
N ASP A 26 -1.50 -4.34 1.17
CA ASP A 26 -0.82 -3.75 2.32
C ASP A 26 -0.14 -2.41 2.01
N ILE A 27 -0.06 -2.04 0.73
CA ILE A 27 0.57 -0.80 0.25
C ILE A 27 -0.52 0.19 -0.15
N LEU A 28 -0.45 1.40 0.40
CA LEU A 28 -1.39 2.50 0.19
C LEU A 28 -0.81 3.58 -0.74
N PHE A 29 0.46 3.93 -0.54
CA PHE A 29 1.26 4.66 -1.53
C PHE A 29 2.47 3.82 -1.91
N ASN A 30 2.73 3.68 -3.22
CA ASN A 30 3.80 2.85 -3.74
C ASN A 30 4.78 3.70 -4.55
N GLY A 31 5.77 4.29 -3.86
CA GLY A 31 6.77 5.15 -4.50
C GLY A 31 6.15 6.36 -5.19
N THR A 32 5.10 6.93 -4.61
CA THR A 32 4.37 8.06 -5.20
C THR A 32 5.19 9.33 -5.04
N ASN A 33 5.48 10.00 -6.15
CA ASN A 33 6.19 11.27 -6.12
C ASN A 33 5.28 12.37 -5.60
N MET A 34 5.73 13.06 -4.56
CA MET A 34 4.98 14.14 -3.91
C MET A 34 5.83 15.39 -3.79
N TYR A 35 5.14 16.52 -3.63
CA TYR A 35 5.75 17.83 -3.48
C TYR A 35 5.15 18.52 -2.26
N LEU A 36 5.99 19.18 -1.46
CA LEU A 36 5.56 20.05 -0.36
C LEU A 36 6.37 21.34 -0.40
N ALA A 37 5.71 22.49 -0.34
CA ALA A 37 6.37 23.75 -0.08
C ALA A 37 6.61 23.96 1.43
N THR A 38 7.56 24.82 1.78
CA THR A 38 7.80 25.20 3.19
C THR A 38 6.49 25.65 3.85
N GLY A 39 6.14 25.00 4.97
CA GLY A 39 4.92 25.29 5.74
C GLY A 39 3.68 24.49 5.30
N GLU A 40 3.73 23.81 4.16
CA GLU A 40 2.62 22.99 3.67
C GLU A 40 2.56 21.62 4.33
N SER A 41 1.37 21.04 4.26
CA SER A 41 1.10 19.68 4.71
C SER A 41 0.35 18.89 3.64
N SER A 42 0.53 17.57 3.68
CA SER A 42 -0.24 16.61 2.89
C SER A 42 -0.91 15.63 3.83
N THR A 43 -2.22 15.50 3.66
CA THR A 43 -2.98 14.39 4.23
C THR A 43 -2.54 13.10 3.53
N LEU A 44 -2.37 12.05 4.31
CA LEU A 44 -2.06 10.69 3.87
C LEU A 44 -3.22 9.78 4.28
N TYR A 45 -3.20 8.51 3.84
CA TYR A 45 -4.24 7.57 4.22
C TYR A 45 -4.25 7.34 5.74
N GLN A 46 -5.41 6.91 6.26
CA GLN A 46 -5.60 6.56 7.68
C GLN A 46 -5.38 7.74 8.65
N GLY A 47 -5.51 8.97 8.18
CA GLY A 47 -5.53 10.20 8.99
C GLY A 47 -4.15 10.74 9.37
N TYR A 48 -3.08 10.22 8.76
CA TYR A 48 -1.74 10.79 8.92
C TYR A 48 -1.61 12.11 8.16
N ILE A 49 -0.85 13.05 8.72
CA ILE A 49 -0.53 14.33 8.09
C ILE A 49 0.97 14.52 8.09
N LEU A 50 1.57 14.65 6.92
CA LEU A 50 2.98 14.97 6.73
C LEU A 50 3.13 16.46 6.48
N THR A 51 3.94 17.14 7.26
CA THR A 51 4.17 18.58 7.17
C THR A 51 5.64 18.88 6.94
N LEU A 52 5.95 19.74 5.97
CA LEU A 52 7.27 20.33 5.79
C LEU A 52 7.35 21.60 6.63
N LYS A 53 8.00 21.55 7.79
CA LYS A 53 8.05 22.68 8.73
C LYS A 53 8.96 23.80 8.24
N SER A 54 10.16 23.45 7.78
CA SER A 54 11.16 24.40 7.32
C SER A 54 12.18 23.71 6.42
N VAL A 55 12.86 24.51 5.59
CA VAL A 55 14.06 24.13 4.85
C VAL A 55 15.15 25.12 5.20
N SER A 56 16.27 24.62 5.71
CA SER A 56 17.44 25.40 6.09
C SER A 56 18.25 25.81 4.86
N SER A 57 19.14 26.79 5.03
CA SER A 57 20.03 27.27 3.98
C SER A 57 21.03 26.21 3.47
N ASP A 58 21.33 25.19 4.28
CA ASP A 58 22.17 24.04 3.91
C ASP A 58 21.39 22.93 3.18
N GLY A 59 20.09 23.12 2.94
CA GLY A 59 19.21 22.15 2.31
C GLY A 59 18.66 21.06 3.24
N SER A 60 18.94 21.13 4.55
CA SER A 60 18.28 20.27 5.54
C SER A 60 16.81 20.65 5.70
N MET A 61 15.94 19.66 5.89
CA MET A 61 14.49 19.81 5.91
C MET A 61 13.94 19.29 7.21
N TRP A 62 13.11 20.08 7.87
CA TRP A 62 12.38 19.62 9.05
C TRP A 62 11.04 19.04 8.63
N LEU A 63 10.90 17.71 8.72
CA LEU A 63 9.67 16.98 8.46
C LEU A 63 9.00 16.58 9.77
N GLN A 64 7.68 16.74 9.81
CA GLN A 64 6.85 16.36 10.95
C GLN A 64 5.69 15.50 10.47
N LEU A 65 5.49 14.36 11.14
CA LEU A 65 4.36 13.47 10.94
C LEU A 65 3.44 13.55 12.16
N THR A 66 2.17 13.80 11.88
CA THR A 66 1.10 13.89 12.86
C THR A 66 0.07 12.78 12.63
N ASP A 67 -0.44 12.21 13.71
CA ASP A 67 -1.57 11.28 13.73
C ASP A 67 -2.61 11.79 14.73
N ASN A 68 -3.84 12.08 14.28
CA ASN A 68 -4.90 12.65 15.11
C ASN A 68 -4.40 13.82 15.97
N GLU A 69 -3.80 14.82 15.32
CA GLU A 69 -3.22 16.03 15.94
C GLU A 69 -2.00 15.81 16.86
N THR A 70 -1.62 14.55 17.13
CA THR A 70 -0.45 14.20 17.93
C THR A 70 0.78 14.02 17.04
N ILE A 71 1.89 14.68 17.39
CA ILE A 71 3.17 14.50 16.68
C ILE A 71 3.70 13.10 17.01
N VAL A 72 3.71 12.21 16.03
CA VAL A 72 4.22 10.84 16.18
C VAL A 72 5.67 10.70 15.73
N LYS A 73 6.14 11.62 14.87
CA LYS A 73 7.55 11.71 14.49
C LYS A 73 7.90 13.11 14.00
N SER A 74 9.11 13.57 14.32
CA SER A 74 9.65 14.86 13.89
C SER A 74 11.16 14.73 13.73
N GLU A 75 11.69 15.06 12.56
CA GLU A 75 13.10 14.81 12.24
C GLU A 75 13.62 15.83 11.21
N ILE A 76 14.91 16.14 11.31
CA ILE A 76 15.64 16.89 10.29
C ILE A 76 16.28 15.88 9.33
N VAL A 77 15.95 15.99 8.04
CA VAL A 77 16.38 15.09 6.98
C VAL A 77 17.19 15.88 5.95
N TYR A 78 18.19 15.24 5.36
CA TYR A 78 19.03 15.84 4.32
C TYR A 78 18.58 15.40 2.93
N ILE A 79 19.09 16.09 1.89
CA ILE A 79 18.87 15.68 0.49
C ILE A 79 19.38 14.24 0.30
N TYR A 80 18.61 13.41 -0.40
CA TYR A 80 18.82 11.95 -0.53
C TYR A 80 18.71 11.15 0.78
N GLY A 81 18.32 11.80 1.88
CA GLY A 81 18.01 11.17 3.15
C GLY A 81 16.61 10.56 3.15
N SER A 82 16.37 9.74 4.17
CA SER A 82 15.11 9.03 4.37
C SER A 82 14.44 9.44 5.67
N PHE A 83 13.13 9.63 5.65
CA PHE A 83 12.29 9.72 6.84
C PHE A 83 11.46 8.45 6.95
N VAL A 84 11.67 7.68 8.02
CA VAL A 84 11.00 6.40 8.23
C VAL A 84 10.26 6.39 9.55
N TYR A 85 8.96 6.15 9.51
CA TYR A 85 8.12 5.95 10.69
C TYR A 85 7.74 4.47 10.83
N ASN A 86 8.18 3.88 11.94
CA ASN A 86 7.88 2.51 12.31
C ASN A 86 6.91 2.51 13.48
N LYS A 87 5.93 1.61 13.43
CA LYS A 87 4.93 1.39 14.47
C LYS A 87 4.69 -0.11 14.60
N THR A 88 4.73 -0.63 15.83
CA THR A 88 4.43 -2.04 16.12
C THR A 88 5.21 -3.01 15.23
N ASN A 89 6.53 -2.79 15.11
CA ASN A 89 7.47 -3.57 14.28
C ASN A 89 7.19 -3.59 12.76
N LYS A 90 6.35 -2.66 12.26
CA LYS A 90 6.08 -2.47 10.84
C LYS A 90 6.44 -1.05 10.43
N THR A 91 7.01 -0.87 9.25
CA THR A 91 7.12 0.46 8.64
C THR A 91 5.76 0.90 8.14
N ILE A 92 5.30 2.06 8.61
CA ILE A 92 4.01 2.63 8.18
C ILE A 92 4.24 3.67 7.09
N ILE A 93 5.26 4.51 7.25
CA ILE A 93 5.64 5.54 6.28
C ILE A 93 7.14 5.47 6.05
N SER A 94 7.54 5.51 4.78
CA SER A 94 8.92 5.71 4.36
C SER A 94 8.90 6.73 3.24
N LEU A 95 9.66 7.81 3.38
CA LEU A 95 9.90 8.73 2.28
C LEU A 95 11.39 8.92 2.05
N ASN A 96 11.75 9.09 0.78
CA ASN A 96 13.10 9.43 0.36
C ASN A 96 13.05 10.78 -0.34
N VAL A 97 13.87 11.72 0.14
CA VAL A 97 13.97 13.04 -0.50
C VAL A 97 14.70 12.91 -1.81
N ASP A 98 14.09 13.41 -2.88
CA ASP A 98 14.70 13.44 -4.21
C ASP A 98 15.43 14.78 -4.41
N LYS A 99 14.68 15.89 -4.39
CA LYS A 99 15.24 17.19 -4.73
C LYS A 99 14.58 18.32 -3.97
N VAL A 100 15.38 19.34 -3.66
CA VAL A 100 14.96 20.62 -3.10
C VAL A 100 15.10 21.69 -4.17
N TYR A 101 14.04 22.45 -4.40
CA TYR A 101 14.01 23.58 -5.31
C TYR A 101 13.92 24.86 -4.49
N SER A 102 14.94 25.71 -4.58
CA SER A 102 14.96 27.00 -3.90
C SER A 102 14.17 28.03 -4.69
N GLY A 103 13.10 28.54 -4.08
CA GLY A 103 12.33 29.68 -4.58
C GLY A 103 12.74 30.99 -3.90
N PRO A 104 12.17 32.11 -4.34
CA PRO A 104 12.36 33.40 -3.69
C PRO A 104 11.79 33.42 -2.27
N SER A 105 12.39 34.23 -1.38
CA SER A 105 11.85 34.52 -0.03
C SER A 105 11.54 33.28 0.83
N GLU A 106 12.51 32.37 0.96
CA GLU A 106 12.45 31.17 1.83
C GLU A 106 11.37 30.12 1.48
N GLN A 107 10.66 30.34 0.37
CA GLN A 107 9.75 29.34 -0.19
C GLN A 107 10.56 28.28 -0.94
N ASN A 108 10.80 27.15 -0.27
CA ASN A 108 11.45 26.00 -0.87
C ASN A 108 10.38 24.96 -1.20
N LEU A 109 10.51 24.31 -2.36
CA LEU A 109 9.68 23.18 -2.75
C LEU A 109 10.52 21.90 -2.64
N VAL A 110 10.03 20.91 -1.92
CA VAL A 110 10.71 19.63 -1.72
C VAL A 110 9.94 18.56 -2.47
N SER A 111 10.65 17.78 -3.27
CA SER A 111 10.15 16.58 -3.93
C SER A 111 10.66 15.32 -3.26
N PHE A 112 9.80 14.33 -3.10
CA PHE A 112 10.14 13.08 -2.42
C PHE A 112 9.27 11.92 -2.92
N LEU A 113 9.81 10.71 -2.82
CA LEU A 113 9.08 9.47 -3.09
C LEU A 113 8.49 8.94 -1.80
N LEU A 114 7.17 8.83 -1.74
CA LEU A 114 6.44 8.33 -0.58
C LEU A 114 6.02 6.87 -0.76
N TYR A 115 6.34 6.07 0.24
CA TYR A 115 5.77 4.76 0.49
C TYR A 115 4.93 4.83 1.76
N GLN A 116 3.68 4.38 1.66
CA GLN A 116 2.80 4.22 2.81
C GLN A 116 2.27 2.79 2.82
N PHE A 117 2.36 2.16 3.99
CA PHE A 117 1.82 0.84 4.24
C PHE A 117 0.62 0.93 5.19
N ASN A 118 -0.26 -0.05 5.11
CA ASN A 118 -1.42 -0.15 5.99
C ASN A 118 -0.99 -0.28 7.46
N ASP A 119 -1.42 0.65 8.30
CA ASP A 119 -1.37 0.53 9.76
C ASP A 119 -2.51 -0.39 10.22
N PRO A 120 -2.20 -1.57 10.81
CA PRO A 120 -3.21 -2.52 11.26
C PRO A 120 -4.04 -2.02 12.46
N GLU A 121 -3.58 -1.01 13.18
CA GLU A 121 -4.30 -0.42 14.32
C GLU A 121 -5.35 0.60 13.90
N LYS A 122 -5.43 0.92 12.60
CA LYS A 122 -6.36 1.88 12.03
C LYS A 122 -7.33 1.22 11.08
N PRO A 123 -8.56 1.76 10.93
CA PRO A 123 -9.48 1.25 9.93
C PRO A 123 -8.82 1.32 8.54
N PHE A 124 -9.01 0.27 7.76
CA PHE A 124 -8.49 0.25 6.39
C PHE A 124 -9.16 1.38 5.59
N PRO A 125 -8.42 2.14 4.78
CA PRO A 125 -8.98 3.26 4.04
C PRO A 125 -10.12 2.84 3.11
N ASP A 126 -11.23 3.56 3.18
CA ASP A 126 -12.32 3.38 2.25
C ASP A 126 -11.87 3.83 0.85
N ASN A 127 -12.25 3.08 -0.18
CA ASN A 127 -11.84 3.34 -1.56
C ASN A 127 -12.42 4.66 -2.13
N MET A 128 -13.35 5.30 -1.41
CA MET A 128 -13.89 6.61 -1.75
C MET A 128 -13.07 7.79 -1.21
N ILE A 129 -12.14 7.57 -0.28
CA ILE A 129 -11.34 8.63 0.37
C ILE A 129 -9.91 8.59 -0.18
N ILE A 130 -9.67 9.33 -1.26
CA ILE A 130 -8.32 9.59 -1.77
C ILE A 130 -7.81 10.86 -1.08
N PRO A 131 -6.57 10.89 -0.56
CA PRO A 131 -6.00 12.11 -0.01
C PRO A 131 -5.94 13.21 -1.07
N GLU A 132 -6.44 14.38 -0.69
CA GLU A 132 -6.78 15.55 -1.54
C GLU A 132 -5.63 16.02 -2.46
N ASN A 133 -4.37 15.75 -2.10
CA ASN A 133 -3.20 16.26 -2.81
C ASN A 133 -2.62 15.30 -3.88
N THR A 134 -3.32 14.23 -4.27
CA THR A 134 -2.82 13.26 -5.27
C THR A 134 -3.05 13.72 -6.74
N VAL A 135 -3.40 14.98 -6.98
CA VAL A 135 -3.76 15.46 -8.32
C VAL A 135 -2.52 15.81 -9.15
N ALA A 136 -2.16 14.93 -10.08
CA ALA A 136 -1.33 15.28 -11.22
C ALA A 136 -1.98 16.46 -12.00
N PRO A 137 -1.19 17.43 -12.54
CA PRO A 137 -1.76 18.56 -13.27
C PRO A 137 -2.65 18.05 -14.42
N GLY A 138 -3.92 18.45 -14.38
CA GLY A 138 -4.98 17.91 -15.23
C GLY A 138 -4.74 18.17 -16.72
N ASN A 139 -4.50 17.10 -17.47
CA ASN A 139 -4.75 17.06 -18.90
C ASN A 139 -6.05 16.28 -19.12
N ASN A 140 -7.11 16.98 -19.52
CA ASN A 140 -8.44 16.44 -19.81
C ASN A 140 -8.49 15.64 -21.12
N ASN A 141 -7.66 14.62 -21.25
CA ASN A 141 -7.80 13.62 -22.30
C ASN A 141 -8.01 12.26 -21.63
N ASN A 142 -9.28 11.86 -21.49
CA ASN A 142 -9.65 10.54 -20.99
C ASN A 142 -8.90 9.46 -21.80
N PRO A 143 -8.02 8.64 -21.20
CA PRO A 143 -7.51 7.46 -21.88
C PRO A 143 -8.64 6.42 -21.99
N PRO A 144 -8.66 5.59 -23.05
CA PRO A 144 -9.72 4.62 -23.25
C PRO A 144 -9.74 3.63 -22.09
N LYS A 145 -10.95 3.32 -21.61
CA LYS A 145 -11.24 2.38 -20.52
C LYS A 145 -10.54 1.04 -20.80
N THR A 146 -9.39 0.80 -20.19
CA THR A 146 -8.67 -0.45 -20.30
C THR A 146 -9.43 -1.52 -19.53
N ARG A 147 -9.87 -2.54 -20.27
CA ARG A 147 -10.53 -3.73 -19.75
C ARG A 147 -9.59 -4.46 -18.79
N SER A 148 -10.15 -4.92 -17.67
CA SER A 148 -9.54 -5.94 -16.83
C SER A 148 -9.15 -7.14 -17.71
N SER A 149 -7.85 -7.38 -17.86
CA SER A 149 -7.35 -8.69 -18.29
C SER A 149 -7.47 -9.59 -17.08
N ILE A 150 -8.61 -10.26 -16.95
CA ILE A 150 -8.67 -11.49 -16.18
C ILE A 150 -7.95 -12.51 -17.04
N ASP A 151 -6.68 -12.78 -16.75
CA ASP A 151 -5.96 -13.90 -17.34
C ASP A 151 -6.59 -15.20 -16.81
N PRO A 152 -7.28 -16.01 -17.65
CA PRO A 152 -7.97 -17.21 -17.19
C PRO A 152 -7.02 -18.42 -17.17
N LEU A 153 -5.77 -18.25 -16.72
CA LEU A 153 -4.74 -19.29 -16.85
C LEU A 153 -4.19 -19.86 -15.54
N ILE A 154 -4.73 -19.49 -14.37
CA ILE A 154 -4.25 -20.01 -13.08
C ILE A 154 -5.01 -21.28 -12.64
N TRP A 155 -6.21 -21.54 -13.16
CA TRP A 155 -7.05 -22.66 -12.69
C TRP A 155 -6.80 -23.97 -13.44
N VAL A 156 -6.22 -23.90 -14.65
CA VAL A 156 -5.91 -25.07 -15.48
C VAL A 156 -5.00 -26.09 -14.77
N PRO A 157 -3.89 -25.71 -14.10
CA PRO A 157 -3.06 -26.69 -13.40
C PRO A 157 -3.78 -27.33 -12.20
N GLY A 158 -4.66 -26.60 -11.51
CA GLY A 158 -5.46 -27.13 -10.40
C GLY A 158 -6.46 -28.20 -10.84
N ILE A 159 -7.19 -27.94 -11.92
CA ILE A 159 -8.16 -28.90 -12.48
C ILE A 159 -7.45 -30.16 -12.99
N ALA A 160 -6.29 -30.02 -13.64
CA ALA A 160 -5.50 -31.15 -14.11
C ALA A 160 -5.04 -32.05 -12.94
N LEU A 161 -4.59 -31.46 -11.83
CA LEU A 161 -4.12 -32.21 -10.66
C LEU A 161 -5.26 -33.00 -9.98
N VAL A 162 -6.46 -32.42 -9.91
CA VAL A 162 -7.66 -33.10 -9.40
C VAL A 162 -8.06 -34.29 -10.29
N LEU A 163 -8.06 -34.13 -11.62
CA LEU A 163 -8.38 -35.22 -12.54
C LEU A 163 -7.36 -36.36 -12.48
N ILE A 164 -6.06 -36.04 -12.33
CA ILE A 164 -4.99 -37.03 -12.16
C ILE A 164 -5.20 -37.84 -10.87
N LEU A 165 -5.50 -37.17 -9.75
CA LEU A 165 -5.78 -37.84 -8.48
C LEU A 165 -6.99 -38.79 -8.58
N ILE A 166 -8.08 -38.35 -9.22
CA ILE A 166 -9.27 -39.19 -9.43
C ILE A 166 -8.94 -40.42 -10.29
N TYR A 167 -8.12 -40.25 -11.33
CA TYR A 167 -7.69 -41.36 -12.19
C TYR A 167 -6.87 -42.40 -11.41
N PHE A 168 -5.91 -41.97 -10.59
CA PHE A 168 -5.11 -42.90 -9.78
C PHE A 168 -5.95 -43.65 -8.74
N VAL A 169 -6.88 -42.97 -8.06
CA VAL A 169 -7.80 -43.62 -7.11
C VAL A 169 -8.69 -44.66 -7.81
N ARG A 170 -9.14 -44.40 -9.04
CA ARG A 170 -9.91 -45.36 -9.84
C ARG A 170 -9.10 -46.54 -10.37
N LYS A 171 -7.79 -46.39 -10.56
CA LYS A 171 -6.91 -47.45 -11.08
C LYS A 171 -6.39 -48.39 -9.99
N LEU A 172 -6.36 -47.94 -8.74
CA LEU A 172 -5.93 -48.70 -7.56
C LEU A 172 -7.07 -49.51 -6.89
N TRP A 173 -8.25 -49.54 -7.50
CA TRP A 173 -9.42 -50.30 -7.09
C TRP A 173 -9.93 -51.14 -8.27
#